data_AF-A0A2S2N5S4-F1
#
_entry.id   AF-A0A2S2N5S4-F1
#
_cell.length_a   1.000
_cell.length_b   1.000
_cell.length_c   1.000
_cell.angle_alpha   90.00
_cell.angle_beta   90.00
_cell.angle_gamma   90.00
#
_symmetry.space_group_name_H-M   'P 1'
#
loop_
_entity.id
_entity.type
_entity.pdbx_description
1 polymer ?
#
loop_
_entity_poly.entity_id
_entity_poly.type
_entity_poly.pdbx_seq_one_letter_code
_entity_poly.pdbx_strand_id
1 'polypeptide(L)'
;AEKIPLDAIVFDLFWFGKEVKGTMGNLAFDKDNFPDPAGMMASLKKQQVRTVLITEPFILTSSGRWEEAKQNAILATGKDGKPYEYDFYFGHTGLIDITKPAARDWFWQRYAELKTLGADGWWGDLG
;
A
#
# COMPACT_ATOMS: atom_id res chain seq x y z
N ALA A 1 -11.52 20.20 24.22
CA ALA A 1 -10.56 19.78 23.18
C ALA A 1 -9.27 20.54 23.40
N GLU A 2 -8.13 19.86 23.30
CA GLU A 2 -6.81 20.49 23.32
C GLU A 2 -6.65 21.41 22.10
N LYS A 3 -5.92 22.53 22.25
CA LYS A 3 -5.75 23.55 21.19
C LYS A 3 -4.47 23.31 20.38
N ILE A 4 -4.28 22.08 19.91
CA ILE A 4 -3.12 21.70 19.10
C ILE A 4 -3.54 21.71 17.62
N PRO A 5 -2.91 22.53 16.77
CA PRO A 5 -3.18 22.52 15.32
C PRO A 5 -2.90 21.14 14.70
N LEU A 6 -3.74 20.73 13.75
CA LEU A 6 -3.61 19.45 13.04
C LEU A 6 -4.01 19.61 11.57
N ASP A 7 -3.06 19.38 10.66
CA ASP A 7 -3.29 19.46 9.21
C ASP A 7 -3.44 18.08 8.55
N ALA A 8 -2.86 17.03 9.12
CA ALA A 8 -2.87 15.70 8.54
C ALA A 8 -2.74 14.59 9.58
N ILE A 9 -3.33 13.43 9.26
CA ILE A 9 -3.08 12.16 9.94
C ILE A 9 -2.39 11.22 8.95
N VAL A 10 -1.32 10.59 9.41
CA VAL A 10 -0.56 9.58 8.65
C VAL A 10 -0.92 8.21 9.18
N PHE A 11 -1.35 7.32 8.30
CA PHE A 11 -1.60 5.91 8.63
C PHE A 11 -0.42 5.06 8.20
N ASP A 12 0.25 4.49 9.19
CA ASP A 12 1.28 3.46 9.03
C ASP A 12 0.63 2.12 8.63
N LEU A 13 1.44 1.06 8.47
CA LEU A 13 1.15 -0.21 7.81
C LEU A 13 -0.10 -0.98 8.30
N PHE A 14 -0.62 -0.62 9.47
CA PHE A 14 -1.84 -1.24 10.00
C PHE A 14 -3.11 -0.88 9.21
N TRP A 15 -3.06 0.07 8.28
CA TRP A 15 -4.21 0.36 7.42
C TRP A 15 -4.52 -0.77 6.44
N PHE A 16 -3.54 -1.61 6.08
CA PHE A 16 -3.70 -2.74 5.17
C PHE A 16 -3.56 -4.12 5.83
N GLY A 17 -3.51 -4.18 7.17
CA GLY A 17 -3.43 -5.44 7.92
C GLY A 17 -3.39 -5.26 9.44
N LYS A 18 -3.73 -6.32 10.18
CA LYS A 18 -3.77 -6.30 11.65
C LYS A 18 -2.40 -6.54 12.30
N GLU A 19 -1.50 -7.17 11.56
CA GLU A 19 -0.18 -7.59 12.02
C GLU A 19 0.88 -6.83 11.23
N VAL A 20 2.06 -6.69 11.84
CA VAL A 20 3.22 -6.10 11.16
C VAL A 20 3.66 -6.95 9.96
N LYS A 21 3.47 -8.27 10.03
CA LYS A 21 3.95 -9.23 9.02
C LYS A 21 2.80 -9.83 8.21
N GLY A 22 3.10 -10.20 6.97
CA GLY A 22 2.22 -11.02 6.13
C GLY A 22 1.23 -10.27 5.23
N THR A 23 1.03 -8.96 5.42
CA THR A 23 0.02 -8.17 4.69
C THR A 23 0.61 -7.09 3.77
N MET A 24 1.92 -6.82 3.85
CA MET A 24 2.59 -5.87 2.96
C MET A 24 2.40 -6.28 1.49
N GLY A 25 1.98 -5.32 0.67
CA GLY A 25 1.55 -5.55 -0.72
C GLY A 25 0.04 -5.68 -0.93
N ASN A 26 -0.77 -5.73 0.14
CA ASN A 26 -2.24 -5.70 0.01
C ASN A 26 -2.73 -4.42 -0.69
N LEU A 27 -2.13 -3.27 -0.36
CA LEU A 27 -2.47 -1.95 -0.95
C LEU A 27 -3.99 -1.70 -0.99
N ALA A 28 -4.68 -2.11 0.06
CA ALA A 28 -6.13 -2.01 0.24
C ALA A 28 -6.43 -2.00 1.74
N PHE A 29 -7.47 -1.27 2.15
CA PHE A 29 -7.83 -1.14 3.56
C PHE A 29 -8.26 -2.49 4.15
N ASP A 30 -7.72 -2.82 5.32
CA ASP A 30 -8.24 -3.90 6.16
C ASP A 30 -9.65 -3.52 6.66
N LYS A 31 -10.67 -4.19 6.13
CA LYS A 31 -12.07 -3.86 6.40
C LYS A 31 -12.54 -4.24 7.79
N ASP A 32 -11.81 -5.07 8.50
CA ASP A 32 -12.17 -5.43 9.88
C ASP A 32 -11.88 -4.25 10.83
N ASN A 33 -10.73 -3.58 10.66
CA ASN A 33 -10.37 -2.40 11.44
C ASN A 33 -10.86 -1.08 10.81
N PHE A 34 -10.97 -1.03 9.48
CA PHE A 34 -11.40 0.13 8.71
C PHE A 34 -12.62 -0.22 7.83
N PRO A 35 -13.80 -0.43 8.43
CA PRO A 35 -14.99 -0.86 7.70
C PRO A 35 -15.43 0.16 6.63
N ASP A 36 -15.39 1.45 6.97
CA ASP A 36 -15.73 2.56 6.08
C ASP A 36 -14.58 3.59 5.98
N PRO A 37 -13.50 3.28 5.22
CA PRO A 37 -12.35 4.16 5.09
C PRO A 37 -12.70 5.43 4.29
N ALA A 38 -13.64 5.35 3.35
CA ALA A 38 -14.11 6.51 2.60
C ALA A 38 -14.85 7.50 3.52
N GLY A 39 -15.78 7.00 4.35
CA GLY A 39 -16.46 7.82 5.35
C GLY A 39 -15.52 8.39 6.41
N MET A 40 -14.51 7.62 6.84
CA MET A 40 -13.45 8.08 7.74
C MET A 40 -12.69 9.26 7.13
N MET A 41 -12.13 9.10 5.93
CA MET A 41 -11.36 10.16 5.26
C MET A 41 -12.23 11.38 4.93
N ALA A 42 -13.49 11.18 4.51
CA ALA A 42 -14.43 12.27 4.28
C ALA A 42 -14.71 13.07 5.58
N SER A 43 -14.77 12.40 6.73
CA SER A 43 -14.96 13.03 8.03
C SER A 43 -13.72 13.81 8.51
N LEU A 44 -12.52 13.31 8.23
CA LEU A 44 -11.26 14.03 8.47
C LEU A 44 -11.18 15.28 7.57
N LYS A 45 -11.51 15.14 6.29
CA LYS A 45 -11.49 16.23 5.32
C LYS A 45 -12.46 17.36 5.65
N LYS A 46 -13.65 17.06 6.20
CA LYS A 46 -14.59 18.06 6.72
C LYS A 46 -14.01 18.90 7.85
N GLN A 47 -13.05 18.36 8.59
CA GLN A 47 -12.30 19.04 9.64
C GLN A 47 -11.01 19.68 9.12
N GLN A 48 -10.83 19.74 7.79
CA GLN A 48 -9.61 20.23 7.13
C GLN A 48 -8.35 19.40 7.44
N VAL A 49 -8.53 18.16 7.93
CA VAL A 49 -7.44 17.21 8.19
C VAL A 49 -7.27 16.27 6.99
N ARG A 50 -6.06 16.24 6.42
CA ARG A 50 -5.71 15.39 5.28
C ARG A 50 -5.35 13.98 5.72
N THR A 51 -5.54 13.00 4.83
CA THR A 51 -5.11 11.61 5.08
C THR A 51 -3.91 11.25 4.22
N VAL A 52 -2.85 10.76 4.86
CA VAL A 52 -1.65 10.21 4.21
C VAL A 52 -1.57 8.71 4.51
N LEU A 53 -1.31 7.89 3.48
CA LEU A 53 -1.15 6.44 3.62
C LEU A 53 0.29 6.03 3.31
N ILE A 54 0.85 5.12 4.12
CA ILE A 54 2.10 4.45 3.80
C ILE A 54 1.92 3.41 2.69
N THR A 55 2.95 3.23 1.87
CA THR A 55 3.06 2.19 0.84
C THR A 55 4.52 1.80 0.65
N GLU A 56 4.78 0.53 0.40
CA GLU A 56 6.11 -0.04 0.22
C GLU A 56 6.24 -0.72 -1.16
N PRO A 57 7.45 -0.91 -1.70
CA PRO A 57 7.64 -1.50 -3.02
C PRO A 57 7.59 -3.04 -3.02
N PHE A 58 7.21 -3.67 -1.91
CA PHE A 58 7.25 -5.13 -1.74
C PHE A 58 5.85 -5.75 -1.78
N ILE A 59 5.73 -6.89 -2.47
CA ILE A 59 4.54 -7.73 -2.44
C ILE A 59 4.91 -9.03 -1.73
N LEU A 60 4.32 -9.30 -0.57
CA LEU A 60 4.53 -10.57 0.13
C LEU A 60 3.78 -11.70 -0.58
N THR A 61 4.32 -12.92 -0.54
CA THR A 61 3.64 -14.10 -1.10
C THR A 61 2.34 -14.45 -0.38
N SER A 62 2.19 -13.99 0.86
CA SER A 62 0.97 -14.10 1.66
C SER A 62 -0.03 -12.96 1.44
N SER A 63 0.35 -11.91 0.70
CA SER A 63 -0.55 -10.78 0.44
C SER A 63 -1.65 -11.15 -0.55
N GLY A 64 -2.77 -10.44 -0.50
CA GLY A 64 -3.90 -10.63 -1.42
C GLY A 64 -3.60 -10.31 -2.89
N ARG A 65 -2.39 -9.81 -3.20
CA ARG A 65 -2.00 -9.38 -4.55
C ARG A 65 -0.83 -10.15 -5.14
N TRP A 66 -0.33 -11.19 -4.47
CA TRP A 66 0.81 -11.97 -4.97
C TRP A 66 0.56 -12.58 -6.36
N GLU A 67 -0.56 -13.27 -6.53
CA GLU A 67 -0.91 -13.91 -7.80
C GLU A 67 -1.14 -12.87 -8.91
N GLU A 68 -1.79 -11.75 -8.58
CA GLU A 68 -1.97 -10.62 -9.49
C GLU A 68 -0.61 -10.06 -9.97
N ALA A 69 0.34 -9.88 -9.05
CA ALA A 69 1.66 -9.36 -9.37
C ALA A 69 2.45 -10.29 -10.29
N LYS A 70 2.38 -11.61 -10.06
CA LYS A 70 3.00 -12.60 -10.95
C LYS A 70 2.35 -12.60 -12.35
N GLN A 71 1.02 -12.61 -12.41
CA GLN A 71 0.27 -12.64 -13.67
C GLN A 71 0.55 -11.41 -14.55
N ASN A 72 0.71 -10.24 -13.93
CA ASN A 72 1.03 -8.99 -14.63
C ASN A 72 2.54 -8.79 -14.88
N ALA A 73 3.39 -9.75 -14.47
CA ALA A 73 4.85 -9.71 -14.64
C ALA A 73 5.53 -8.44 -14.09
N ILE A 74 4.97 -7.85 -13.02
CA ILE A 74 5.41 -6.56 -12.47
C ILE A 74 6.58 -6.67 -11.49
N LEU A 75 6.87 -7.87 -11.00
CA LEU A 75 7.94 -8.10 -10.04
C LEU A 75 9.31 -8.07 -10.72
N ALA A 76 10.34 -7.66 -9.99
CA ALA A 76 11.73 -7.83 -10.41
C ALA A 76 12.01 -9.31 -10.67
N THR A 77 12.83 -9.60 -11.66
CA THR A 77 13.11 -10.97 -12.09
C THR A 77 14.58 -11.31 -11.98
N GLY A 78 14.87 -12.57 -11.62
CA GLY A 78 16.23 -13.12 -11.66
C GLY A 78 16.72 -13.35 -13.10
N LYS A 79 17.95 -13.85 -13.22
CA LYS A 79 18.56 -14.20 -14.52
C LYS A 79 17.81 -15.30 -15.28
N ASP A 80 17.02 -16.11 -14.56
CA ASP A 80 16.18 -17.17 -15.11
C ASP A 80 14.79 -16.68 -15.56
N GLY A 81 14.54 -15.36 -15.46
CA GLY A 81 13.28 -14.73 -15.86
C GLY A 81 12.12 -14.95 -14.87
N LYS A 82 12.36 -15.64 -13.75
CA LYS A 82 11.34 -15.82 -12.70
C LYS A 82 11.33 -14.63 -11.74
N PRO A 83 10.20 -14.37 -11.05
CA PRO A 83 10.18 -13.41 -9.96
C PRO A 83 11.35 -13.63 -8.99
N TYR A 84 12.04 -12.55 -8.64
CA TYR A 84 13.10 -12.59 -7.64
C TYR A 84 12.44 -12.54 -6.26
N GLU A 85 12.55 -13.65 -5.54
CA GLU A 85 11.93 -13.84 -4.23
C GLU A 85 12.99 -14.04 -3.14
N TYR A 86 12.74 -13.50 -1.95
CA TYR A 86 13.63 -13.65 -0.80
C TYR A 86 12.89 -13.49 0.53
N ASP A 87 13.50 -13.98 1.61
CA ASP A 87 12.99 -13.77 2.96
C ASP A 87 13.32 -12.37 3.45
N PHE A 88 12.29 -11.62 3.80
CA PHE A 88 12.39 -10.28 4.37
C PHE A 88 11.77 -10.26 5.77
N TYR A 89 12.00 -9.17 6.53
CA TYR A 89 11.49 -9.07 7.91
C TYR A 89 9.98 -9.29 8.00
N PHE A 90 9.22 -8.78 7.02
CA PHE A 90 7.76 -8.85 6.97
C PHE A 90 7.20 -10.14 6.37
N GLY A 91 8.03 -10.96 5.69
CA GLY A 91 7.65 -12.22 5.05
C GLY A 91 8.47 -12.54 3.80
N HIS A 92 8.18 -13.68 3.17
CA HIS A 92 8.73 -14.02 1.85
C HIS A 92 8.12 -13.09 0.79
N THR A 93 8.94 -12.49 -0.07
CA THR A 93 8.52 -11.33 -0.87
C THR A 93 9.14 -11.27 -2.24
N GLY A 94 8.51 -10.52 -3.14
CA GLY A 94 9.13 -9.94 -4.33
C GLY A 94 9.05 -8.42 -4.34
N LEU A 95 9.97 -7.79 -5.08
CA LEU A 95 10.05 -6.34 -5.28
C LEU A 95 9.31 -5.92 -6.56
N ILE A 96 8.49 -4.87 -6.51
CA ILE A 96 7.91 -4.24 -7.71
C ILE A 96 9.02 -3.61 -8.55
N ASP A 97 9.13 -4.00 -9.81
CA ASP A 97 10.13 -3.44 -10.72
C ASP A 97 9.58 -2.24 -11.48
N ILE A 98 9.68 -1.06 -10.87
CA ILE A 98 9.23 0.21 -11.44
C ILE A 98 9.96 0.63 -12.72
N THR A 99 11.00 -0.07 -13.16
CA THR A 99 11.61 0.16 -14.47
C THR A 99 10.74 -0.39 -15.61
N LYS A 100 9.87 -1.36 -15.31
CA LYS A 100 8.90 -1.91 -16.26
C LYS A 100 7.70 -0.97 -16.42
N PRO A 101 7.31 -0.61 -17.66
CA PRO A 101 6.08 0.17 -17.89
C PRO A 101 4.84 -0.45 -17.24
N ALA A 102 4.64 -1.76 -17.41
CA ALA A 102 3.50 -2.47 -16.83
C ALA A 102 3.45 -2.39 -15.29
N ALA A 103 4.60 -2.40 -14.62
CA ALA A 103 4.67 -2.28 -13.17
C ALA A 103 4.32 -0.86 -12.70
N ARG A 104 4.78 0.17 -13.42
CA ARG A 104 4.41 1.57 -13.13
C ARG A 104 2.92 1.79 -13.28
N ASP A 105 2.35 1.31 -14.39
CA ASP A 105 0.91 1.45 -14.66
C ASP A 105 0.08 0.73 -13.60
N TRP A 106 0.48 -0.50 -13.25
CA TRP A 106 -0.16 -1.28 -12.19
C TRP A 106 -0.10 -0.57 -10.84
N PHE A 107 1.08 -0.09 -10.45
CA PHE A 107 1.25 0.54 -9.13
C PHE A 107 0.50 1.87 -9.07
N TRP A 108 0.55 2.68 -10.14
CA TRP A 108 -0.17 3.94 -10.22
C TRP A 108 -1.69 3.76 -10.21
N GLN A 109 -2.21 2.67 -10.76
CA GLN A 109 -3.62 2.33 -10.65
C GLN A 109 -4.04 2.12 -9.18
N ARG A 110 -3.21 1.47 -8.36
CA ARG A 110 -3.48 1.31 -6.91
C ARG A 110 -3.52 2.67 -6.20
N TYR A 111 -2.57 3.55 -6.48
CA TYR A 111 -2.59 4.92 -5.95
C TYR A 111 -3.82 5.71 -6.42
N ALA A 112 -4.24 5.56 -7.67
CA ALA A 112 -5.43 6.21 -8.21
C ALA A 112 -6.72 5.72 -7.53
N GLU A 113 -6.83 4.42 -7.25
CA GLU A 113 -7.95 3.83 -6.50
C GLU A 113 -8.04 4.39 -5.08
N LEU A 114 -6.92 4.40 -4.36
CA LEU A 114 -6.85 4.93 -3.00
C LEU A 114 -7.06 6.46 -2.95
N LYS A 115 -6.59 7.21 -3.95
CA LYS A 115 -6.90 8.64 -4.10
C LYS A 115 -8.40 8.88 -4.33
N THR A 116 -9.02 8.06 -5.17
CA THR A 116 -10.47 8.12 -5.42
C THR A 116 -11.26 7.82 -4.16
N LEU A 117 -10.75 6.92 -3.31
CA LEU A 117 -11.33 6.59 -2.01
C LEU A 117 -11.25 7.75 -1.01
N GLY A 118 -10.23 8.60 -1.10
CA GLY A 118 -10.12 9.83 -0.30
C GLY A 118 -8.72 10.17 0.22
N ALA A 119 -7.69 9.37 -0.09
CA ALA A 119 -6.32 9.68 0.34
C ALA A 119 -5.82 10.97 -0.32
N ASP A 120 -5.21 11.87 0.46
CA ASP A 120 -4.71 13.17 -0.01
C ASP A 120 -3.17 13.18 -0.19
N GLY A 121 -2.45 12.19 0.36
CA GLY A 121 -0.99 12.09 0.25
C GLY A 121 -0.44 10.68 0.43
N TRP A 122 0.84 10.52 0.09
CA TRP A 122 1.55 9.25 0.10
C TRP A 122 2.82 9.33 0.93
N TRP A 123 3.09 8.28 1.68
CA TRP A 123 4.38 8.02 2.28
C TRP A 123 4.94 6.74 1.64
N GLY A 124 5.94 6.90 0.77
CA GLY A 124 6.71 5.78 0.25
C GLY A 124 7.82 5.42 1.23
N ASP A 125 7.81 4.20 1.76
CA ASP A 125 8.85 3.72 2.67
C ASP A 125 9.63 2.54 2.07
N LEU A 126 10.83 2.31 2.59
CA LEU A 126 11.71 1.16 2.27
C LEU A 126 12.20 1.08 0.81
N GLY A 127 12.14 2.19 0.07
CA GLY A 127 12.52 2.30 -1.36
C GLY A 127 13.80 3.06 -1.63
#